data_AF-A0A7V9CMF6-F1
#
_entry.id   AF-A0A7V9CMF6-F1
#
_cell.length_a   1.000
_cell.length_b   1.000
_cell.length_c   1.000
_cell.angle_alpha   90.00
_cell.angle_beta   90.00
_cell.angle_gamma   90.00
#
_symmetry.space_group_name_H-M   'P 1'
#
loop_
_entity.id
_entity.type
_entity.pdbx_description
1 polymer ?
#
loop_
_entity_poly.entity_id
_entity_poly.type
_entity_poly.pdbx_seq_one_letter_code
_entity_poly.pdbx_strand_id
1 'polypeptide(L)'
;ALNTADVAVAQAIAARVRASGLVVRHGAGAPVRVRGRLPAVRAIGWGMPTYGHAQVSLNLLDLEATPMHVAYAAIADEAAAVGAQVMGSELIGLVPLDALRDVARAGDAHADLEPTDADDVDLVERAVALLGLGYVTPFRPRQRVLEWALADCS
;
A
#
# COMPACT_ATOMS: atom_id res chain seq x y z
N ALA A 1 0.78 5.78 -6.07
CA ALA A 1 0.59 6.97 -6.92
C ALA A 1 -0.85 6.99 -7.45
N LEU A 2 -1.47 8.17 -7.50
CA LEU A 2 -2.82 8.36 -8.04
C LEU A 2 -2.75 9.03 -9.41
N ASN A 3 -3.68 8.75 -10.32
CA ASN A 3 -3.78 9.36 -11.65
C ASN A 3 -4.18 10.86 -11.67
N THR A 4 -3.98 11.57 -10.57
CA THR A 4 -4.28 12.99 -10.40
C THR A 4 -3.14 13.68 -9.67
N ALA A 5 -2.88 14.95 -9.99
CA ALA A 5 -1.95 15.81 -9.25
C ALA A 5 -2.61 16.49 -8.03
N ASP A 6 -3.92 16.33 -7.85
CA ASP A 6 -4.64 16.95 -6.74
C ASP A 6 -4.30 16.27 -5.41
N VAL A 7 -3.51 16.97 -4.59
CA VAL A 7 -3.08 16.50 -3.27
C VAL A 7 -4.27 16.38 -2.31
N ALA A 8 -5.35 17.15 -2.50
CA ALA A 8 -6.54 17.06 -1.66
C ALA A 8 -7.22 15.70 -1.80
N VAL A 9 -7.21 15.11 -3.01
CA VAL A 9 -7.69 13.74 -3.25
C VAL A 9 -6.89 12.74 -2.42
N ALA A 10 -5.55 12.80 -2.49
CA ALA A 10 -4.69 11.92 -1.71
C ALA A 10 -4.87 12.10 -0.19
N GLN A 11 -5.03 13.33 0.28
CA GLN A 11 -5.26 13.63 1.70
C GLN A 11 -6.60 13.09 2.19
N ALA A 12 -7.65 13.21 1.39
CA ALA A 12 -8.97 12.67 1.71
C ALA A 12 -8.92 11.13 1.81
N ILE A 13 -8.30 10.45 0.85
CA ILE A 13 -8.10 8.99 0.88
C ILE A 13 -7.29 8.59 2.12
N ALA A 14 -6.15 9.25 2.37
CA ALA A 14 -5.30 8.97 3.52
C ALA A 14 -6.04 9.09 4.86
N ALA A 15 -6.93 10.08 5.00
CA ALA A 15 -7.73 10.28 6.20
C ALA A 15 -8.79 9.18 6.40
N ARG A 16 -9.33 8.61 5.31
CA ARG A 16 -10.32 7.51 5.37
C ARG A 16 -9.67 6.16 5.66
N VAL A 17 -8.43 5.93 5.23
CA VAL A 17 -7.76 4.63 5.46
C VAL A 17 -6.99 4.56 6.77
N ARG A 18 -6.34 5.65 7.23
CA ARG A 18 -5.46 5.58 8.43
C ARG A 18 -6.24 5.30 9.72
N ALA A 19 -5.62 4.60 10.67
CA ALA A 19 -6.25 4.19 11.92
C ALA A 19 -6.78 5.36 12.77
N SER A 20 -6.14 6.53 12.69
CA SER A 20 -6.57 7.74 13.41
C SER A 20 -7.82 8.38 12.82
N GLY A 21 -8.17 8.04 11.58
CA GLY A 21 -9.34 8.48 10.85
C GLY A 21 -9.41 9.99 10.61
N LEU A 22 -10.65 10.50 10.56
CA LEU A 22 -10.98 11.90 10.31
C LEU A 22 -11.86 12.48 11.42
N VAL A 23 -11.76 13.80 11.59
CA VAL A 23 -12.65 14.56 12.47
C VAL A 23 -13.73 15.20 11.62
N VAL A 24 -14.98 14.90 11.90
CA VAL A 24 -16.15 15.45 11.21
C VAL A 24 -16.88 16.41 12.14
N ARG A 25 -17.33 17.54 11.61
CA ARG A 25 -18.18 18.50 12.33
C ARG A 25 -19.55 18.54 11.66
N HIS A 26 -20.61 18.36 12.45
CA HIS A 26 -21.99 18.49 11.98
C HIS A 26 -22.59 19.77 12.59
N GLY A 27 -22.73 20.81 11.77
CA GLY A 27 -23.29 22.10 12.20
C GLY A 27 -22.51 22.73 13.37
N ALA A 28 -23.23 23.22 14.38
CA ALA A 28 -22.65 23.80 15.60
C ALA A 28 -22.25 22.74 16.66
N GLY A 29 -22.34 21.45 16.34
CA GLY A 29 -22.03 20.37 17.27
C GLY A 29 -20.54 20.20 17.56
N ALA A 30 -20.23 19.41 18.61
CA ALA A 30 -18.87 19.04 18.94
C ALA A 30 -18.24 18.19 17.81
N PRO A 31 -16.93 18.33 17.54
CA PRO A 31 -16.25 17.51 16.55
C PRO A 31 -16.27 16.03 16.94
N VAL A 32 -16.67 15.16 16.02
CA VAL A 32 -16.70 13.70 16.22
C VAL A 32 -15.57 13.06 15.43
N ARG A 33 -14.88 12.08 16.04
CA ARG A 33 -13.87 11.29 15.34
C ARG A 33 -14.51 10.07 14.69
N VAL A 34 -14.33 9.94 13.38
CA VAL A 34 -14.66 8.74 12.63
C VAL A 34 -13.36 7.97 12.40
N ARG A 35 -13.32 6.70 12.80
CA ARG A 35 -12.16 5.81 12.61
C ARG A 35 -11.95 5.53 11.11
N GLY A 36 -10.70 5.39 10.70
CA GLY A 36 -10.40 4.94 9.34
C GLY A 36 -10.51 3.42 9.19
N ARG A 37 -10.47 2.97 7.94
CA ARG A 37 -10.70 1.57 7.56
C ARG A 37 -9.61 0.60 8.04
N LEU A 38 -8.36 1.03 8.11
CA LEU A 38 -7.22 0.14 8.35
C LEU A 38 -6.66 0.32 9.77
N PRO A 39 -6.61 -0.74 10.59
CA PRO A 39 -5.90 -0.71 11.87
C PRO A 39 -4.38 -0.62 11.64
N ALA A 40 -3.64 -0.13 12.63
CA ALA A 40 -2.17 -0.06 12.55
C ALA A 40 -1.58 0.65 11.31
N VAL A 41 -2.34 1.53 10.67
CA VAL A 41 -1.88 2.34 9.52
C VAL A 41 -1.79 3.82 9.90
N ARG A 42 -0.67 4.44 9.55
CA ARG A 42 -0.54 5.91 9.45
C ARG A 42 -0.47 6.28 7.98
N ALA A 43 -1.23 7.28 7.55
CA ALA A 43 -1.20 7.73 6.16
C ALA A 43 -1.36 9.25 6.04
N ILE A 44 -0.72 9.81 5.02
CA ILE A 44 -0.84 11.21 4.59
C ILE A 44 -1.03 11.28 3.07
N GLY A 45 -1.64 12.37 2.60
CA GLY A 45 -1.60 12.73 1.19
C GLY A 45 -0.36 13.58 0.90
N TRP A 46 0.37 13.22 -0.13
CA TRP A 46 1.64 13.83 -0.51
C TRP A 46 1.61 14.23 -1.99
N GLY A 47 2.01 15.46 -2.30
CA GLY A 47 2.20 15.87 -3.69
C GLY A 47 3.56 15.43 -4.20
N MET A 48 3.61 14.95 -5.44
CA MET A 48 4.84 14.58 -6.13
C MET A 48 5.02 15.46 -7.39
N PRO A 49 5.38 16.75 -7.26
CA PRO A 49 5.44 17.68 -8.39
C PRO A 49 6.36 17.18 -9.51
N THR A 50 7.50 16.60 -9.15
CA THR A 50 8.48 16.02 -10.08
C THR A 50 7.90 14.95 -10.99
N TYR A 51 6.89 14.22 -10.51
CA TYR A 51 6.24 13.13 -11.24
C TYR A 51 4.82 13.47 -11.71
N GLY A 52 4.38 14.71 -11.54
CA GLY A 52 3.07 15.19 -12.01
C GLY A 52 1.86 14.51 -11.37
N HIS A 53 2.00 13.91 -10.18
CA HIS A 53 0.91 13.20 -9.51
C HIS A 53 0.88 13.43 -7.99
N ALA A 54 -0.20 13.00 -7.34
CA ALA A 54 -0.34 12.91 -5.89
C ALA A 54 -0.23 11.45 -5.44
N GLN A 55 0.17 11.24 -4.20
CA GLN A 55 0.41 9.94 -3.60
C GLN A 55 -0.19 9.86 -2.21
N VAL A 56 -0.78 8.71 -1.89
CA VAL A 56 -1.04 8.33 -0.49
C VAL A 56 0.24 7.68 0.03
N SER A 57 0.92 8.37 0.94
CA SER A 57 2.10 7.84 1.64
C SER A 57 1.63 7.24 2.97
N LEU A 58 2.08 6.02 3.26
CA LEU A 58 1.65 5.30 4.45
C LEU A 58 2.79 4.53 5.12
N ASN A 59 2.65 4.34 6.42
CA ASN A 59 3.42 3.41 7.22
C ASN A 59 2.48 2.30 7.70
N LEU A 60 2.80 1.05 7.35
CA LEU A 60 2.22 -0.15 7.94
C LEU A 60 2.98 -0.46 9.22
N LEU A 61 2.31 -0.35 10.38
CA LEU A 61 2.95 -0.55 11.68
C LEU A 61 2.92 -2.00 12.15
N ASP A 62 1.99 -2.77 11.59
CA ASP A 62 1.75 -4.17 11.89
C ASP A 62 1.20 -4.81 10.61
N LEU A 63 2.02 -5.68 10.01
CA LEU A 63 1.72 -6.35 8.75
C LEU A 63 0.75 -7.52 8.92
N GLU A 64 0.62 -8.06 10.14
CA GLU A 64 -0.38 -9.08 10.45
C GLU A 64 -1.75 -8.41 10.55
N ALA A 65 -1.83 -7.26 11.23
CA ALA A 65 -3.08 -6.50 11.38
C ALA A 65 -3.54 -5.85 10.07
N THR A 66 -2.61 -5.31 9.27
CA THR A 66 -2.90 -4.79 7.92
C THR A 66 -1.83 -5.25 6.93
N PRO A 67 -2.09 -6.32 6.17
CA PRO A 67 -1.22 -6.78 5.09
C PRO A 67 -1.11 -5.76 3.95
N MET A 68 0.00 -5.81 3.20
CA MET A 68 0.28 -4.87 2.10
C MET A 68 -0.82 -4.87 1.02
N HIS A 69 -1.31 -6.04 0.64
CA HIS A 69 -2.37 -6.17 -0.38
C HIS A 69 -3.70 -5.58 0.10
N VAL A 70 -4.03 -5.72 1.40
CA VAL A 70 -5.22 -5.11 2.00
C VAL A 70 -5.12 -3.58 2.00
N ALA A 71 -3.95 -3.04 2.36
CA ALA A 71 -3.73 -1.60 2.34
C ALA A 71 -3.83 -1.03 0.91
N TYR A 72 -3.24 -1.72 -0.06
CA TYR A 72 -3.31 -1.33 -1.47
C TYR A 72 -4.74 -1.34 -2.00
N ALA A 73 -5.48 -2.44 -1.76
CA ALA A 73 -6.88 -2.59 -2.17
C ALA A 73 -7.78 -1.51 -1.54
N ALA A 74 -7.63 -1.24 -0.23
CA ALA A 74 -8.41 -0.20 0.43
C ALA A 74 -8.15 1.19 -0.16
N ILE A 75 -6.91 1.51 -0.55
CA ILE A 75 -6.60 2.78 -1.23
C ILE A 75 -7.19 2.80 -2.63
N ALA A 76 -7.13 1.68 -3.37
CA ALA A 76 -7.73 1.56 -4.70
C ALA A 76 -9.26 1.79 -4.64
N ASP A 77 -9.94 1.19 -3.67
CA ASP A 77 -11.38 1.39 -3.43
C ASP A 77 -11.70 2.87 -3.14
N GLU A 78 -10.97 3.49 -2.21
CA GLU A 78 -11.20 4.89 -1.83
C GLU A 78 -10.89 5.85 -2.98
N ALA A 79 -9.90 5.54 -3.82
CA ALA A 79 -9.61 6.30 -5.03
C ALA A 79 -10.75 6.16 -6.05
N ALA A 80 -11.20 4.94 -6.32
CA ALA A 80 -12.30 4.67 -7.24
C ALA A 80 -13.60 5.37 -6.81
N ALA A 81 -13.89 5.38 -5.50
CA ALA A 81 -15.06 6.05 -4.93
C ALA A 81 -15.10 7.57 -5.18
N VAL A 82 -13.95 8.20 -5.51
CA VAL A 82 -13.85 9.62 -5.85
C VAL A 82 -13.45 9.86 -7.30
N GLY A 83 -13.54 8.85 -8.17
CA GLY A 83 -13.22 8.95 -9.59
C GLY A 83 -11.73 9.01 -9.92
N ALA A 84 -10.85 8.71 -8.96
CA ALA A 84 -9.42 8.57 -9.15
C ALA A 84 -9.03 7.09 -9.31
N GLN A 85 -7.80 6.84 -9.74
CA GLN A 85 -7.25 5.49 -9.89
C GLN A 85 -5.85 5.42 -9.31
N VAL A 86 -5.53 4.28 -8.69
CA VAL A 86 -4.15 3.96 -8.28
C VAL A 86 -3.41 3.45 -9.52
N MET A 87 -2.27 4.08 -9.83
CA MET A 87 -1.44 3.71 -10.99
C MET A 87 -0.37 2.66 -10.65
N GLY A 88 -0.09 2.50 -9.36
CA GLY A 88 0.96 1.65 -8.82
C GLY A 88 1.51 2.22 -7.51
N SER A 89 2.54 1.60 -6.97
CA SER A 89 3.12 1.97 -5.68
C SER A 89 4.64 1.97 -5.70
N GLU A 90 5.23 2.30 -4.55
CA GLU A 90 6.66 2.25 -4.31
C GLU A 90 6.87 1.81 -2.87
N LEU A 91 7.86 0.95 -2.65
CA LEU A 91 8.33 0.59 -1.32
C LEU A 91 9.49 1.49 -0.91
N ILE A 92 9.38 2.11 0.26
CA ILE A 92 10.47 2.84 0.89
C ILE A 92 11.14 1.97 1.95
N GLY A 93 12.43 1.72 1.80
CA GLY A 93 13.21 0.87 2.69
C GLY A 93 13.22 -0.60 2.27
N LEU A 94 13.30 -1.48 3.27
CA LEU A 94 13.31 -2.95 3.10
C LEU A 94 11.94 -3.53 3.49
N VAL A 95 11.59 -4.68 2.92
CA VAL A 95 10.39 -5.45 3.23
C VAL A 95 10.78 -6.90 3.59
N PRO A 96 10.16 -7.52 4.61
CA PRO A 96 10.33 -8.95 4.85
C PRO A 96 9.83 -9.77 3.65
N LEU A 97 10.54 -10.85 3.32
CA LEU A 97 10.16 -11.76 2.26
C LEU A 97 8.74 -12.33 2.45
N ASP A 98 8.40 -12.68 3.69
CA ASP A 98 7.08 -13.23 4.03
C ASP A 98 5.94 -12.28 3.69
N ALA A 99 6.13 -10.96 3.85
CA ALA A 99 5.10 -9.99 3.49
C ALA A 99 4.80 -9.98 1.98
N LEU A 100 5.81 -10.25 1.13
CA LEU A 100 5.61 -10.39 -0.32
C LEU A 100 4.99 -11.74 -0.68
N ARG A 101 5.37 -12.82 0.02
CA ARG A 101 4.71 -14.13 -0.14
C ARG A 101 3.22 -14.05 0.15
N ASP A 102 2.82 -13.33 1.21
CA ASP A 102 1.41 -13.14 1.56
C ASP A 102 0.64 -12.36 0.50
N VAL A 103 1.26 -11.36 -0.11
CA VAL A 103 0.68 -10.62 -1.25
C VAL A 103 0.48 -11.55 -2.44
N ALA A 104 1.49 -12.34 -2.80
CA ALA A 104 1.41 -13.27 -3.93
C ALA A 104 0.29 -14.29 -3.75
N ARG A 105 0.17 -14.89 -2.55
CA ARG A 105 -0.87 -15.84 -2.18
C ARG A 105 -2.27 -15.22 -2.21
N ALA A 106 -2.42 -13.98 -1.73
CA ALA A 106 -3.71 -13.30 -1.73
C ALA A 106 -4.24 -12.96 -3.14
N GLY A 107 -3.34 -12.83 -4.13
CA GLY A 107 -3.71 -12.58 -5.53
C GLY A 107 -4.16 -13.82 -6.31
N ASP A 108 -3.86 -15.02 -5.80
CA ASP A 108 -4.29 -16.27 -6.43
C ASP A 108 -5.73 -16.60 -6.01
N ALA A 109 -6.70 -16.28 -6.88
CA ALA A 109 -8.12 -16.65 -6.71
C ALA A 109 -8.39 -18.18 -6.74
N HIS A 110 -7.34 -19.01 -6.78
CA HIS A 110 -7.38 -20.46 -6.62
C HIS A 110 -6.74 -20.87 -5.29
N ALA A 111 -7.21 -20.25 -4.20
CA ALA A 111 -6.75 -20.46 -2.83
C ALA A 111 -6.95 -21.89 -2.27
N ASP A 112 -7.50 -22.81 -3.08
CA ASP A 112 -7.58 -24.25 -2.75
C ASP A 112 -6.34 -25.04 -3.23
N LEU A 113 -5.40 -24.39 -3.90
CA LEU A 113 -4.09 -24.99 -4.18
C LEU A 113 -3.18 -24.75 -2.99
N GLU A 114 -2.69 -25.85 -2.41
CA GLU A 114 -1.54 -25.88 -1.49
C GLU A 114 -0.45 -24.92 -1.97
N PRO A 115 0.36 -24.33 -1.04
CA PRO A 115 1.35 -23.31 -1.38
C PRO A 115 2.06 -23.70 -2.66
N THR A 116 1.90 -22.88 -3.69
CA THR A 116 2.49 -23.14 -4.99
C THR A 116 3.96 -23.45 -4.77
N ASP A 117 4.46 -24.57 -5.32
CA ASP A 117 5.89 -24.95 -5.32
C ASP A 117 6.78 -23.90 -6.06
N ALA A 118 6.23 -22.71 -6.31
CA ALA A 118 6.91 -21.56 -6.84
C ALA A 118 8.01 -21.15 -5.86
N ASP A 119 9.19 -20.92 -6.41
CA ASP A 119 10.29 -20.40 -5.61
C ASP A 119 10.01 -18.94 -5.17
N ASP A 120 10.82 -18.45 -4.24
CA ASP A 120 10.64 -17.11 -3.71
C ASP A 120 10.85 -16.02 -4.76
N VAL A 121 11.57 -16.30 -5.86
CA VAL A 121 11.77 -15.35 -6.94
C VAL A 121 10.44 -15.12 -7.65
N ASP A 122 9.76 -16.18 -8.04
CA ASP A 122 8.45 -16.12 -8.70
C ASP A 122 7.38 -15.44 -7.82
N LEU A 123 7.35 -15.78 -6.52
CA LEU A 123 6.42 -15.18 -5.56
C LEU A 123 6.66 -13.68 -5.42
N VAL A 124 7.93 -13.25 -5.32
CA VAL A 124 8.27 -11.83 -5.21
C VAL A 124 7.94 -11.09 -6.50
N GLU A 125 8.24 -11.65 -7.67
CA GLU A 125 7.87 -11.03 -8.96
C GLU A 125 6.35 -10.83 -9.09
N ARG A 126 5.57 -11.83 -8.67
CA ARG A 126 4.10 -11.73 -8.63
C ARG A 126 3.62 -10.63 -7.69
N ALA A 127 4.16 -10.56 -6.48
CA ALA A 127 3.82 -9.52 -5.52
C ALA A 127 4.16 -8.10 -6.03
N VAL A 128 5.31 -7.95 -6.69
CA VAL A 128 5.74 -6.71 -7.34
C VAL A 128 4.75 -6.28 -8.41
N ALA A 129 4.27 -7.21 -9.23
CA ALA A 129 3.28 -6.93 -10.26
C ALA A 129 1.91 -6.55 -9.66
N LEU A 130 1.42 -7.31 -8.68
CA LEU A 130 0.11 -7.08 -8.04
C LEU A 130 0.01 -5.71 -7.36
N LEU A 131 1.08 -5.28 -6.69
CA LEU A 131 1.12 -3.99 -6.00
C LEU A 131 1.66 -2.85 -6.88
N GLY A 132 2.18 -3.18 -8.07
CA GLY A 132 2.86 -2.23 -8.94
C GLY A 132 4.03 -1.53 -8.25
N LEU A 133 4.86 -2.25 -7.48
CA LEU A 133 5.95 -1.68 -6.65
C LEU A 133 7.05 -0.96 -7.45
N GLY A 134 7.10 -1.17 -8.76
CA GLY A 134 8.06 -0.56 -9.68
C GLY A 134 7.58 0.72 -10.36
N TYR A 135 6.45 1.31 -9.93
CA TYR A 135 5.80 2.39 -10.67
C TYR A 135 6.57 3.71 -10.65
N VAL A 136 7.07 4.13 -9.47
CA VAL A 136 7.80 5.40 -9.32
C VAL A 136 9.29 5.21 -9.58
N THR A 137 9.87 4.21 -8.92
CA THR A 137 11.26 3.78 -9.15
C THR A 137 11.31 2.28 -9.38
N PRO A 138 12.28 1.77 -10.15
CA PRO A 138 12.36 0.34 -10.40
C PRO A 138 12.55 -0.46 -9.11
N PHE A 139 11.68 -1.44 -8.86
CA PHE A 139 11.86 -2.36 -7.75
C PHE A 139 13.03 -3.31 -8.04
N ARG A 140 13.96 -3.44 -7.09
CA ARG A 140 15.14 -4.32 -7.18
C ARG A 140 15.09 -5.30 -6.02
N PRO A 141 14.56 -6.51 -6.22
CA PRO A 141 14.29 -7.43 -5.10
C PRO A 141 15.51 -7.73 -4.22
N ARG A 142 16.67 -8.00 -4.82
CA ARG A 142 17.94 -8.23 -4.10
C ARG A 142 18.36 -7.08 -3.16
N GLN A 143 17.87 -5.86 -3.39
CA GLN A 143 18.18 -4.67 -2.58
C GLN A 143 17.03 -4.21 -1.68
N ARG A 144 15.87 -4.86 -1.78
CA ARG A 144 14.61 -4.42 -1.14
C ARG A 144 13.99 -5.50 -0.26
N VAL A 145 14.20 -6.78 -0.60
CA VAL A 145 13.83 -7.91 0.27
C VAL A 145 14.89 -8.04 1.35
N LEU A 146 14.47 -7.96 2.61
CA LEU A 146 15.36 -7.90 3.77
C LEU A 146 16.33 -9.10 3.81
N GLU A 147 15.79 -10.31 3.69
CA GLU A 147 16.52 -11.57 3.79
C GLU A 147 17.55 -11.72 2.66
N TRP A 148 17.20 -11.28 1.45
CA TRP A 148 18.09 -11.34 0.29
C TRP A 148 19.19 -10.28 0.36
N ALA A 149 18.84 -9.06 0.79
CA ALA A 149 19.82 -7.99 0.96
C ALA A 149 20.86 -8.34 2.04
N LEU A 150 20.45 -9.06 3.10
CA LEU A 150 21.37 -9.55 4.13
C LEU A 150 22.29 -10.66 3.61
N ALA A 151 21.78 -11.57 2.79
CA ALA A 151 22.58 -12.67 2.22
C ALA A 151 23.66 -12.19 1.22
N ASP A 152 23.41 -11.08 0.52
CA ASP A 152 24.40 -10.48 -0.39
C ASP A 152 25.47 -9.64 0.36
N CYS A 153 25.29 -9.38 1.66
CA CYS A 153 26.25 -8.68 2.53
C CYS A 153 27.22 -9.60 3.28
N SER A 154 27.02 -10.93 3.22
CA SER A 154 27.88 -11.95 3.85
C SER A 154 28.86 -12.58 2.87
#